data_AF-A0A5E4KK98-F1
#
_entry.id   AF-A0A5E4KK98-F1
#
_cell.length_a   1.000
_cell.length_b   1.000
_cell.length_c   1.000
_cell.angle_alpha   90.00
_cell.angle_beta   90.00
_cell.angle_gamma   90.00
#
_symmetry.space_group_name_H-M   'P 1'
#
loop_
_entity.id
_entity.type
_entity.pdbx_description
1 polymer ?
#
loop_
_entity_poly.entity_id
_entity_poly.type
_entity_poly.pdbx_seq_one_letter_code
_entity_poly.pdbx_strand_id
1 'polypeptide(L)'
;MNTNLERSIDRAIGLMNTPADYENYILFKIKPVDGGCCCLNHWQETWATVNEYIYPCGPVRNEGDVLIDKNNVRFVLECHESGPEIIVYLGLGTASIVLAKSVIDLITTLLKARQNEYHSRSGRFKIIRRFQTKGQVEEVEIMELDLPLSEDITKKLNDNIRNAIKEKK
;
A
#
# COMPACT_ATOMS: atom_id res chain seq x y z
N MET A 1 -0.98 23.06 8.85
CA MET A 1 -0.89 21.77 9.56
C MET A 1 -0.51 20.74 8.52
N ASN A 2 0.71 20.21 8.57
CA ASN A 2 1.15 19.19 7.62
C ASN A 2 0.30 17.94 7.88
N THR A 3 -0.52 17.54 6.92
CA THR A 3 -1.35 16.34 7.04
C THR A 3 -0.46 15.11 7.09
N ASN A 4 -0.94 14.01 7.69
CA ASN A 4 -0.16 12.76 7.72
C ASN A 4 0.22 12.28 6.30
N LEU A 5 -0.59 12.61 5.28
CA LEU A 5 -0.33 12.29 3.88
C LEU A 5 0.88 13.05 3.32
N GLU A 6 0.94 14.38 3.52
CA GLU A 6 2.05 15.21 3.02
C GLU A 6 3.39 14.71 3.57
N ARG A 7 3.45 14.36 4.87
CA ARG A 7 4.67 13.79 5.47
C ARG A 7 5.09 12.47 4.82
N SER A 8 4.15 11.60 4.47
CA SER A 8 4.47 10.34 3.77
C SER A 8 4.91 10.59 2.33
N ILE A 9 4.29 11.56 1.64
CA ILE A 9 4.73 11.97 0.30
C ILE A 9 6.13 12.59 0.33
N ASP A 10 6.46 13.43 1.32
CA ASP A 10 7.79 14.03 1.48
C ASP A 10 8.89 12.97 1.61
N ARG A 11 8.65 11.95 2.44
CA ARG A 11 9.57 10.81 2.58
C ARG A 11 9.67 10.04 1.28
N ALA A 12 8.54 9.78 0.62
CA ALA A 12 8.50 9.07 -0.65
C ALA A 12 9.23 9.80 -1.78
N ILE A 13 9.13 11.13 -1.86
CA ILE A 13 9.91 11.99 -2.76
C ILE A 13 11.41 11.76 -2.56
N GLY A 14 11.87 11.81 -1.30
CA GLY A 14 13.28 11.61 -0.96
C GLY A 14 13.78 10.21 -1.30
N LEU A 15 12.98 9.18 -1.02
CA LEU A 15 13.33 7.78 -1.29
C LEU A 15 13.31 7.44 -2.78
N MET A 16 12.28 7.85 -3.52
CA MET A 16 12.14 7.54 -4.95
C MET A 16 12.98 8.46 -5.85
N ASN A 17 13.48 9.58 -5.31
CA ASN A 17 14.15 10.65 -6.04
C ASN A 17 13.28 11.17 -7.21
N THR A 18 12.05 11.55 -6.89
CA THR A 18 11.02 12.01 -7.83
C THR A 18 10.66 13.47 -7.57
N PRO A 19 10.07 14.20 -8.54
CA PRO A 19 9.63 15.59 -8.32
C PRO A 19 8.63 15.73 -7.16
N ALA A 20 8.68 16.88 -6.49
CA ALA A 20 7.72 17.28 -5.44
C ALA A 20 6.37 17.74 -6.04
N ASP A 21 5.77 16.88 -6.85
CA ASP A 21 4.47 17.09 -7.48
C ASP A 21 3.43 16.21 -6.79
N TYR A 22 2.89 16.71 -5.67
CA TYR A 22 2.02 15.95 -4.77
C TYR A 22 0.77 15.39 -5.47
N GLU A 23 0.29 16.03 -6.53
CA GLU A 23 -0.89 15.54 -7.27
C GLU A 23 -0.63 14.25 -8.04
N ASN A 24 0.64 13.95 -8.30
CA ASN A 24 1.11 12.74 -8.95
C ASN A 24 1.39 11.59 -7.98
N TYR A 25 1.13 11.76 -6.67
CA TYR A 25 1.26 10.68 -5.69
C TYR A 25 -0.10 10.12 -5.30
N ILE A 26 -0.14 8.80 -5.17
CA ILE A 26 -1.27 8.08 -4.60
C ILE A 26 -0.74 7.22 -3.45
N LEU A 27 -1.50 7.17 -2.36
CA LEU A 27 -1.24 6.31 -1.22
C LEU A 27 -2.38 5.30 -1.07
N PHE A 28 -2.04 4.01 -1.06
CA PHE A 28 -2.97 2.93 -0.72
C PHE A 28 -2.77 2.53 0.74
N LYS A 29 -3.80 2.72 1.56
CA LYS A 29 -3.81 2.28 2.96
C LYS A 29 -4.62 1.00 3.08
N ILE A 30 -4.04 -0.03 3.70
CA ILE A 30 -4.69 -1.31 3.98
C ILE A 30 -4.91 -1.41 5.49
N LYS A 31 -6.15 -1.46 5.96
CA LYS A 31 -6.44 -1.49 7.41
C LYS A 31 -7.57 -2.45 7.78
N PRO A 32 -7.56 -3.06 8.96
CA PRO A 32 -8.71 -3.79 9.49
C PRO A 32 -9.93 -2.89 9.66
N VAL A 33 -11.12 -3.41 9.39
CA VAL A 33 -12.39 -2.70 9.60
C VAL A 33 -12.68 -2.53 11.08
N ASP A 34 -12.44 -3.58 11.86
CA ASP A 34 -12.77 -3.62 13.29
C ASP A 34 -11.67 -2.97 14.17
N GLY A 35 -10.67 -2.34 13.55
CA GLY A 35 -9.54 -1.70 14.23
C GLY A 35 -8.43 -2.66 14.65
N GLY A 36 -7.58 -2.21 15.57
CA GLY A 36 -6.40 -2.95 16.02
C GLY A 36 -5.08 -2.37 15.50
N CYS A 37 -3.96 -2.89 16.03
CA CYS A 37 -2.62 -2.45 15.66
C CYS A 37 -2.03 -3.36 14.58
N CYS A 38 -1.46 -2.74 13.55
CA CYS A 38 -0.89 -3.39 12.37
C CYS A 38 0.65 -3.29 12.33
N CYS A 39 1.28 -2.87 13.43
CA CYS A 39 2.73 -2.70 13.48
C CYS A 39 3.47 -4.06 13.48
N LEU A 40 4.80 -4.01 13.30
CA LEU A 40 5.66 -5.19 13.27
C LEU A 40 5.43 -6.13 14.46
N ASN A 41 5.16 -5.60 15.64
CA ASN A 41 5.00 -6.40 16.86
C ASN A 41 3.67 -7.17 16.93
N HIS A 42 2.64 -6.69 16.24
CA HIS A 42 1.30 -7.29 16.27
C HIS A 42 1.01 -8.17 15.04
N TRP A 43 1.72 -7.92 13.93
CA TRP A 43 1.59 -8.62 12.65
C TRP A 43 2.93 -9.29 12.29
N GLN A 44 3.50 -10.04 13.23
CA GLN A 44 4.90 -10.49 13.15
C GLN A 44 5.13 -11.39 11.94
N GLU A 45 4.30 -12.43 11.77
CA GLU A 45 4.41 -13.38 10.65
C GLU A 45 4.06 -12.71 9.32
N THR A 46 3.06 -11.82 9.34
CA THR A 46 2.69 -11.02 8.16
C THR A 46 3.87 -10.19 7.67
N TRP A 47 4.50 -9.42 8.56
CA TRP A 47 5.62 -8.56 8.19
C TRP A 47 6.90 -9.34 7.88
N ALA A 48 7.14 -10.49 8.51
CA ALA A 48 8.21 -11.40 8.12
C ALA A 48 8.04 -11.85 6.66
N THR A 49 6.84 -12.31 6.30
CA THR A 49 6.51 -12.72 4.92
C THR A 49 6.65 -11.57 3.93
N VAL A 50 6.19 -10.36 4.30
CA VAL A 50 6.33 -9.16 3.46
C VAL A 50 7.80 -8.81 3.27
N ASN A 51 8.62 -8.86 4.32
CA ASN A 51 10.06 -8.58 4.26
C ASN A 51 10.81 -9.58 3.36
N GLU A 52 10.43 -10.86 3.41
CA GLU A 52 10.95 -11.88 2.48
C GLU A 52 10.55 -11.56 1.02
N TYR A 53 9.29 -11.17 0.79
CA TYR A 53 8.79 -10.85 -0.55
C TYR A 53 9.52 -9.66 -1.19
N ILE A 54 9.84 -8.63 -0.39
CA ILE A 54 10.51 -7.41 -0.86
C ILE A 54 12.04 -7.50 -0.83
N TYR A 55 12.64 -8.59 -0.35
CA TYR A 55 14.09 -8.76 -0.34
C TYR A 55 14.68 -8.58 -1.76
N PRO A 56 15.81 -7.86 -1.93
CA PRO A 56 16.69 -7.29 -0.91
C PRO A 56 16.36 -5.84 -0.50
N CYS A 57 15.19 -5.31 -0.85
CA CYS A 57 14.83 -3.90 -0.58
C CYS A 57 14.62 -3.64 0.92
N GLY A 58 14.01 -4.61 1.62
CA GLY A 58 13.73 -4.57 3.06
C GLY A 58 14.93 -4.87 3.96
N PRO A 59 14.72 -5.05 5.27
CA PRO A 59 13.43 -5.12 5.95
C PRO A 59 12.82 -3.74 6.27
N VAL A 60 11.49 -3.67 6.28
CA VAL A 60 10.74 -2.56 6.88
C VAL A 60 11.01 -2.56 8.39
N ARG A 61 11.38 -1.42 8.95
CA ARG A 61 11.57 -1.23 10.40
C ARG A 61 10.25 -0.88 11.08
N ASN A 62 10.18 -1.01 12.41
CA ASN A 62 8.97 -0.66 13.15
C ASN A 62 8.68 0.83 12.95
N GLU A 63 7.47 1.16 12.52
CA GLU A 63 7.07 2.53 12.12
C GLU A 63 7.99 3.15 11.05
N GLY A 64 8.64 2.31 10.23
CA GLY A 64 9.56 2.72 9.19
C GLY A 64 8.97 2.62 7.79
N ASP A 65 9.77 3.06 6.82
CA ASP A 65 9.49 2.99 5.40
C ASP A 65 10.64 2.31 4.65
N VAL A 66 10.35 1.87 3.43
CA VAL A 66 11.33 1.28 2.54
C VAL A 66 11.00 1.58 1.09
N LEU A 67 12.05 1.90 0.30
CA LEU A 67 11.95 1.94 -1.15
C LEU A 67 11.95 0.52 -1.71
N ILE A 68 10.89 0.14 -2.41
CA ILE A 68 10.86 -1.09 -3.20
C ILE A 68 11.28 -0.72 -4.62
N ASP A 69 12.39 -1.29 -5.08
CA ASP A 69 12.87 -1.20 -6.47
C ASP A 69 12.95 -2.61 -7.06
N LYS A 70 11.88 -3.01 -7.76
CA LYS A 70 11.73 -4.36 -8.33
C LYS A 70 11.07 -4.26 -9.70
N ASN A 71 11.52 -5.04 -10.68
CA ASN A 71 10.97 -5.03 -12.04
C ASN A 71 10.93 -3.62 -12.71
N ASN A 72 11.93 -2.78 -12.44
CA ASN A 72 12.01 -1.39 -12.91
C ASN A 72 10.84 -0.50 -12.48
N VAL A 73 10.16 -0.85 -11.38
CA VAL A 73 9.17 0.01 -10.74
C VAL A 73 9.60 0.35 -9.32
N ARG A 74 9.37 1.61 -8.96
CA ARG A 74 9.72 2.18 -7.66
C ARG A 74 8.47 2.66 -6.95
N PHE A 75 8.33 2.24 -5.70
CA PHE A 75 7.27 2.68 -4.81
C PHE A 75 7.72 2.48 -3.36
N VAL A 76 7.06 3.14 -2.41
CA VAL A 76 7.42 3.07 -0.99
C VAL A 76 6.38 2.26 -0.24
N LEU A 77 6.85 1.41 0.67
CA LEU A 77 6.02 0.71 1.64
C LEU A 77 6.33 1.27 3.03
N GLU A 78 5.30 1.71 3.75
CA GLU A 78 5.40 2.17 5.14
C GLU A 78 4.66 1.23 6.08
N CYS A 79 5.26 0.97 7.24
CA CYS A 79 4.62 0.30 8.36
C CYS A 79 4.00 1.35 9.29
N HIS A 80 2.69 1.23 9.56
CA HIS A 80 1.99 2.05 10.55
C HIS A 80 1.11 1.17 11.44
N GLU A 81 0.92 1.58 12.70
CA GLU A 81 -0.03 0.92 13.60
C GLU A 81 -1.45 0.88 13.03
N SER A 82 -1.84 1.91 12.28
CA SER A 82 -3.16 2.05 11.67
C SER A 82 -3.33 1.29 10.35
N GLY A 83 -2.30 0.57 9.89
CA GLY A 83 -2.31 -0.21 8.67
C GLY A 83 -1.16 0.14 7.71
N PRO A 84 -0.59 -0.83 6.99
CA PRO A 84 0.40 -0.61 5.94
C PRO A 84 -0.04 0.44 4.91
N GLU A 85 0.90 1.25 4.45
CA GLU A 85 0.68 2.25 3.42
C GLU A 85 1.64 2.05 2.24
N ILE A 86 1.13 2.10 1.02
CA ILE A 86 1.91 1.96 -0.22
C ILE A 86 1.80 3.27 -1.00
N ILE A 87 2.93 3.96 -1.19
CA ILE A 87 2.99 5.24 -1.90
C ILE A 87 3.57 5.02 -3.29
N VAL A 88 2.83 5.46 -4.31
CA VAL A 88 3.20 5.35 -5.72
C VAL A 88 3.29 6.73 -6.37
N TYR A 89 4.23 6.90 -7.29
CA TYR A 89 4.37 8.10 -8.11
C TYR A 89 3.93 7.84 -9.55
N LEU A 90 3.06 8.69 -10.10
CA LEU A 90 2.43 8.53 -11.42
C LEU A 90 2.95 9.51 -12.49
N GLY A 91 3.87 10.41 -12.14
CA GLY A 91 4.25 11.54 -13.00
C GLY A 91 4.99 11.19 -14.30
N LEU A 92 5.49 9.96 -14.45
CA LEU A 92 6.16 9.50 -15.70
C LEU A 92 5.19 9.12 -16.83
N GLY A 93 3.98 9.68 -16.83
CA GLY A 93 3.04 9.61 -17.94
C GLY A 93 2.32 8.28 -18.12
N THR A 94 2.87 7.18 -17.61
CA THR A 94 2.25 5.86 -17.59
C THR A 94 2.40 5.26 -16.21
N ALA A 95 1.29 5.15 -15.48
CA ALA A 95 1.23 4.16 -14.43
C ALA A 95 1.34 2.80 -15.13
N SER A 96 2.55 2.24 -15.16
CA SER A 96 2.82 1.07 -15.98
C SER A 96 1.97 -0.09 -15.48
N ILE A 97 1.50 -0.94 -16.39
CA ILE A 97 0.83 -2.20 -16.03
C ILE A 97 1.69 -2.98 -15.02
N VAL A 98 3.02 -2.85 -15.13
CA VAL A 98 4.02 -3.41 -14.21
C VAL A 98 3.92 -2.80 -12.81
N LEU A 99 3.72 -1.47 -12.67
CA LEU A 99 3.52 -0.81 -11.37
C LEU A 99 2.26 -1.34 -10.70
N ALA A 100 1.13 -1.33 -11.42
CA ALA A 100 -0.13 -1.83 -10.88
C ALA A 100 -0.03 -3.29 -10.45
N LYS A 101 0.60 -4.14 -11.27
CA LYS A 101 0.86 -5.54 -10.91
C LYS A 101 1.71 -5.65 -9.65
N SER A 102 2.77 -4.87 -9.52
CA SER A 102 3.68 -4.95 -8.37
C SER A 102 3.01 -4.50 -7.07
N VAL A 103 2.16 -3.47 -7.12
CA VAL A 103 1.35 -3.03 -5.98
C VAL A 103 0.32 -4.09 -5.59
N ILE A 104 -0.38 -4.67 -6.57
CA ILE A 104 -1.35 -5.74 -6.36
C ILE A 104 -0.70 -6.97 -5.72
N ASP A 105 0.46 -7.39 -6.24
CA ASP A 105 1.18 -8.55 -5.74
C ASP A 105 1.61 -8.32 -4.28
N LEU A 106 2.06 -7.11 -3.92
CA LEU A 106 2.38 -6.76 -2.55
C LEU A 106 1.15 -6.77 -1.63
N ILE A 107 0.04 -6.14 -2.04
CA ILE A 107 -1.21 -6.14 -1.25
C ILE A 107 -1.70 -7.58 -1.04
N THR A 108 -1.67 -8.40 -2.10
CA THR A 108 -2.09 -9.80 -2.03
C THR A 108 -1.18 -10.61 -1.12
N THR A 109 0.14 -10.40 -1.19
CA THR A 109 1.12 -11.04 -0.30
C THR A 109 0.83 -10.70 1.15
N LEU A 110 0.60 -9.41 1.45
CA LEU A 110 0.28 -8.93 2.78
C LEU A 110 -1.02 -9.55 3.33
N LEU A 111 -2.09 -9.54 2.55
CA LEU A 111 -3.38 -10.09 2.95
C LEU A 111 -3.35 -11.60 3.13
N LYS A 112 -2.64 -12.34 2.27
CA LYS A 112 -2.45 -13.79 2.41
C LYS A 112 -1.58 -14.14 3.62
N ALA A 113 -0.51 -13.38 3.86
CA ALA A 113 0.31 -13.57 5.05
C ALA A 113 -0.52 -13.33 6.31
N ARG A 114 -1.37 -12.29 6.30
CA ARG A 114 -2.28 -12.02 7.41
C ARG A 114 -3.35 -13.11 7.58
N GLN A 115 -3.87 -13.68 6.52
CA GLN A 115 -4.80 -14.81 6.59
C GLN A 115 -4.18 -16.03 7.29
N ASN A 116 -2.87 -16.26 7.08
CA ASN A 116 -2.15 -17.44 7.60
C ASN A 116 -1.71 -17.28 9.06
N GLU A 117 -1.53 -16.05 9.53
CA GLU A 117 -1.14 -15.78 10.91
C GLU A 117 -2.24 -16.28 11.88
N TYR A 118 -1.85 -17.11 12.85
CA TYR A 118 -2.71 -18.06 13.62
C TYR A 118 -3.95 -17.45 14.30
N HIS A 119 -4.02 -16.11 14.42
CA HIS A 119 -5.11 -15.36 15.07
C HIS A 119 -6.09 -14.65 14.12
N SER A 120 -5.88 -14.67 12.79
CA SER A 120 -6.67 -13.87 11.82
C SER A 120 -7.33 -14.69 10.71
N ARG A 121 -7.76 -15.92 11.01
CA ARG A 121 -8.43 -16.83 10.04
C ARG A 121 -9.66 -16.22 9.36
N SER A 122 -10.32 -15.26 9.98
CA SER A 122 -11.30 -14.39 9.34
C SER A 122 -11.09 -12.96 9.81
N GLY A 123 -11.08 -12.01 8.88
CA GLY A 123 -10.87 -10.60 9.18
C GLY A 123 -11.29 -9.74 8.01
N ARG A 124 -11.93 -8.60 8.31
CA ARG A 124 -12.38 -7.66 7.30
C ARG A 124 -11.37 -6.55 7.14
N PHE A 125 -11.06 -6.20 5.90
CA PHE A 125 -10.09 -5.17 5.55
C PHE A 125 -10.71 -4.16 4.60
N LYS A 126 -10.33 -2.90 4.77
CA LYS A 126 -10.59 -1.83 3.81
C LYS A 126 -9.30 -1.44 3.13
N ILE A 127 -9.40 -1.21 1.82
CA ILE A 127 -8.35 -0.56 1.04
C ILE A 127 -8.83 0.83 0.70
N ILE A 128 -8.04 1.82 1.07
CA ILE A 128 -8.35 3.23 0.92
C ILE A 128 -7.29 3.86 0.05
N ARG A 129 -7.71 4.64 -0.95
CA ARG A 129 -6.85 5.46 -1.79
C ARG A 129 -6.86 6.89 -1.25
N ARG A 130 -5.69 7.46 -1.02
CA ARG A 130 -5.49 8.86 -0.65
C ARG A 130 -4.66 9.56 -1.71
N PHE A 131 -5.03 10.78 -2.05
CA PHE A 131 -4.33 11.61 -3.04
C PHE A 131 -4.66 13.09 -2.79
N GLN A 132 -3.86 14.00 -3.37
CA GLN A 132 -4.05 15.44 -3.17
C GLN A 132 -4.45 16.14 -4.47
N THR A 133 -5.62 16.79 -4.54
CA THR A 133 -6.11 17.57 -5.70
C THR A 133 -6.27 19.03 -5.33
N LYS A 134 -5.67 19.95 -6.10
CA LYS A 134 -5.74 21.40 -5.87
C LYS A 134 -5.40 21.77 -4.42
N GLY A 135 -4.40 21.10 -3.86
CA GLY A 135 -3.96 21.28 -2.48
C GLY A 135 -4.81 20.57 -1.42
N GLN A 136 -5.95 19.96 -1.77
CA GLN A 136 -6.83 19.26 -0.83
C GLN A 136 -6.59 17.76 -0.84
N VAL A 137 -6.55 17.15 0.35
CA VAL A 137 -6.45 15.70 0.49
C VAL A 137 -7.83 15.06 0.30
N GLU A 138 -7.90 14.12 -0.64
CA GLU A 138 -9.06 13.28 -0.88
C GLU A 138 -8.79 11.86 -0.38
N GLU A 139 -9.81 11.22 0.19
CA GLU A 139 -9.77 9.84 0.67
C GLU A 139 -10.97 9.08 0.09
N VAL A 140 -10.69 7.99 -0.64
CA VAL A 140 -11.71 7.17 -1.31
C VAL A 140 -11.54 5.73 -0.88
N GLU A 141 -12.61 5.11 -0.37
CA GLU A 141 -12.63 3.67 -0.14
C GLU A 141 -12.72 2.94 -1.49
N ILE A 142 -11.71 2.11 -1.77
CA ILE A 142 -11.59 1.35 -3.03
C ILE A 142 -12.35 0.03 -2.93
N MET A 143 -12.26 -0.63 -1.78
CA MET A 143 -13.02 -1.85 -1.48
C MET A 143 -12.96 -2.21 0.00
N GLU A 144 -13.98 -2.94 0.45
CA GLU A 144 -13.93 -3.79 1.65
C GLU A 144 -13.83 -5.25 1.20
N LEU A 145 -13.07 -6.06 1.92
CA LEU A 145 -12.86 -7.47 1.63
C LEU A 145 -12.76 -8.30 2.90
N ASP A 146 -13.14 -9.57 2.78
CA ASP A 146 -13.03 -10.56 3.84
C ASP A 146 -11.83 -11.49 3.56
N LEU A 147 -11.15 -11.88 4.63
CA LEU A 147 -10.27 -13.04 4.63
C LEU A 147 -11.07 -14.29 5.05
N PRO A 148 -10.87 -15.45 4.40
CA PRO A 148 -9.85 -15.72 3.39
C PRO A 148 -10.17 -15.13 2.00
N LEU A 149 -9.11 -14.79 1.25
CA LEU A 149 -9.27 -14.25 -0.11
C LEU A 149 -9.80 -15.33 -1.07
N SER A 150 -11.03 -15.17 -1.54
CA SER A 150 -11.57 -15.97 -2.64
C SER A 150 -10.98 -15.52 -3.99
N GLU A 151 -11.13 -16.36 -5.02
CA GLU A 151 -10.71 -16.02 -6.38
C GLU A 151 -11.46 -14.79 -6.91
N ASP A 152 -12.76 -14.68 -6.63
CA ASP A 152 -13.58 -13.52 -7.01
C ASP A 152 -13.11 -12.23 -6.31
N ILE A 153 -12.82 -12.29 -5.01
CA ILE A 153 -12.27 -11.14 -4.26
C ILE A 153 -10.91 -10.75 -4.83
N THR A 154 -10.05 -11.72 -5.13
CA THR A 154 -8.73 -11.47 -5.73
C THR A 154 -8.85 -10.79 -7.10
N LYS A 155 -9.81 -11.22 -7.93
CA LYS A 155 -10.08 -10.58 -9.22
C LYS A 155 -10.57 -9.13 -9.06
N LYS A 156 -11.51 -8.89 -8.15
CA LYS A 156 -12.01 -7.54 -7.82
C LYS A 156 -10.89 -6.64 -7.30
N LEU A 157 -10.02 -7.15 -6.42
CA LEU A 157 -8.84 -6.45 -5.95
C LEU A 157 -7.95 -6.01 -7.12
N ASN A 158 -7.66 -6.93 -8.05
CA ASN A 158 -6.83 -6.63 -9.21
C ASN A 158 -7.42 -5.50 -10.07
N ASP A 159 -8.71 -5.58 -10.36
CA ASP A 159 -9.39 -4.60 -11.22
C ASP A 159 -9.50 -3.24 -10.52
N ASN A 160 -9.87 -3.22 -9.23
CA ASN A 160 -10.02 -1.98 -8.46
C ASN A 160 -8.69 -1.24 -8.28
N ILE A 161 -7.59 -1.93 -7.95
CA ILE A 161 -6.28 -1.29 -7.82
C ILE A 161 -5.76 -0.81 -9.17
N ARG A 162 -5.96 -1.58 -10.25
CA ARG A 162 -5.60 -1.13 -11.60
C ARG A 162 -6.35 0.14 -11.99
N ASN A 163 -7.64 0.21 -11.72
CA ASN A 163 -8.46 1.38 -12.02
C ASN A 163 -8.01 2.58 -11.16
N ALA A 164 -7.83 2.40 -9.86
CA ALA A 164 -7.35 3.45 -8.95
C ALA A 164 -5.99 4.03 -9.36
N ILE A 165 -5.12 3.23 -9.97
CA ILE A 165 -3.83 3.67 -10.49
C ILE A 165 -3.96 4.35 -11.87
N LYS A 166 -4.89 3.89 -12.72
CA LYS A 166 -5.12 4.42 -14.08
C LYS A 166 -5.92 5.71 -14.12
N GLU A 167 -6.79 5.93 -13.13
CA GLU A 167 -7.53 7.17 -12.94
C GLU A 167 -6.53 8.30 -12.65
N LYS A 168 -5.94 8.82 -13.73
CA LYS A 168 -5.50 10.20 -13.77
C LYS A 168 -6.76 11.02 -13.57
N LYS A 169 -6.71 11.89 -12.57
CA LYS A 169 -7.78 12.81 -12.22
C LYS A 169 -8.34 13.51 -13.44
#